data_AF-A0A7W2UKE1-F1
#
_entry.id   AF-A0A7W2UKE1-F1
#
_cell.length_a   1.000
_cell.length_b   1.000
_cell.length_c   1.000
_cell.angle_alpha   90.00
_cell.angle_beta   90.00
_cell.angle_gamma   90.00
#
_symmetry.space_group_name_H-M   'P 1'
#
loop_
_entity.id
_entity.type
_entity.pdbx_description
1 polymer ?
#
loop_
_entity_poly.entity_id
_entity_poly.type
_entity_poly.pdbx_seq_one_letter_code
_entity_poly.pdbx_strand_id
1 'polypeptide(L)' 'MLDLKWRKSSFSADVHQNCMELAAAPDGVHIRESDEPDAVVRTTPAALGGFIRAIKTGRLDHTL' A
#
# COMPACT_ATOMS: atom_id res chain seq x y z
N MET A 1 -18.27 -4.45 -8.10
CA MET A 1 -16.95 -3.93 -7.69
C MET A 1 -17.18 -2.57 -7.08
N LEU A 2 -16.77 -2.32 -5.84
CA LEU A 2 -16.83 -0.96 -5.29
C LEU A 2 -15.88 -0.09 -6.13
N ASP A 3 -16.35 1.05 -6.61
CA ASP A 3 -15.51 2.00 -7.32
C ASP A 3 -14.64 2.74 -6.30
N LEU A 4 -13.44 2.20 -6.07
CA LEU A 4 -12.49 2.72 -5.11
C LEU A 4 -11.58 3.75 -5.77
N LYS A 5 -11.43 4.91 -5.13
CA LYS A 5 -10.51 5.94 -5.57
C LYS A 5 -9.07 5.60 -5.16
N TRP A 6 -8.38 4.87 -6.02
CA TRP A 6 -6.97 4.52 -5.85
C TRP A 6 -6.06 5.74 -5.97
N ARG A 7 -5.05 5.78 -5.09
CA ARG A 7 -4.00 6.80 -5.08
C ARG A 7 -2.65 6.12 -5.19
N LYS A 8 -1.98 6.38 -6.30
CA LYS A 8 -0.60 5.96 -6.57
C LYS A 8 0.40 6.86 -5.82
N SER A 9 1.54 6.29 -5.43
CA SER A 9 2.64 7.05 -4.83
C SER A 9 3.25 8.05 -5.82
N SER A 10 3.67 9.23 -5.34
CA SER A 10 4.41 10.20 -6.17
C SER A 10 5.83 9.73 -6.51
N PHE A 11 6.36 8.76 -5.77
CA PHE A 11 7.68 8.14 -6.05
C PHE A 11 7.63 7.12 -7.20
N SER A 12 6.43 6.84 -7.71
CA SER A 12 6.17 5.91 -8.80
C SER A 12 6.18 6.58 -10.19
N ALA A 13 6.85 7.72 -10.33
CA ALA A 13 6.88 8.50 -11.57
C ALA A 13 7.97 8.03 -12.56
N ASP A 14 8.98 7.28 -12.10
CA ASP A 14 10.06 6.77 -12.95
C ASP A 14 9.82 5.33 -13.43
N VAL A 15 10.32 5.07 -14.64
CA VAL A 15 9.96 3.99 -15.60
C VAL A 15 10.15 2.53 -15.11
N HIS A 16 10.56 2.28 -13.86
CA HIS A 16 10.96 0.93 -13.43
C HIS A 16 10.50 0.52 -12.02
N GLN A 17 9.41 1.07 -11.46
CA GLN A 17 9.11 0.84 -10.05
C GLN A 17 7.73 0.23 -9.86
N ASN A 18 7.64 -0.93 -9.21
CA ASN A 18 6.38 -1.53 -8.73
C ASN A 18 5.59 -0.47 -7.93
N CYS A 19 4.42 -0.13 -8.44
CA CYS A 19 3.70 1.05 -8.04
C CYS A 19 2.62 0.67 -7.04
N MET A 20 2.94 0.77 -5.75
CA MET A 20 1.92 0.59 -4.72
C MET A 20 0.84 1.67 -4.80
N GLU A 21 -0.42 1.24 -4.68
CA GLU A 21 -1.61 2.09 -4.64
C GLU A 21 -2.40 1.84 -3.36
N LEU A 22 -3.02 2.91 -2.85
CA LEU A 22 -3.88 2.84 -1.66
C LEU A 22 -5.26 3.42 -1.96
N ALA A 23 -6.30 2.80 -1.41
CA ALA A 23 -7.66 3.33 -1.42
C ALA A 23 -8.29 3.28 -0.03
N ALA A 24 -9.03 4.33 0.33
CA ALA A 24 -9.93 4.30 1.48
C ALA A 24 -11.22 3.58 1.06
N ALA A 25 -11.67 2.64 1.89
CA ALA A 25 -12.86 1.84 1.69
C ALA A 25 -13.72 1.84 2.97
N PRO A 26 -15.02 1.49 2.90
CA PRO A 26 -15.88 1.44 4.08
C PRO A 26 -15.38 0.52 5.20
N ASP A 27 -14.58 -0.49 4.84
CA ASP A 27 -14.03 -1.51 5.73
C ASP A 27 -12.55 -1.29 6.09
N GLY A 28 -11.93 -0.19 5.65
CA GLY A 28 -10.57 0.16 6.02
C GLY A 28 -9.74 0.76 4.88
N VAL A 29 -8.50 0.30 4.75
CA VAL A 29 -7.57 0.70 3.69
C VAL A 29 -7.25 -0.52 2.85
N HIS A 30 -7.39 -0.37 1.54
CA HIS A 30 -6.98 -1.38 0.59
C HIS A 30 -5.64 -0.97 -0.03
N ILE A 31 -4.74 -1.93 -0.17
CA ILE A 31 -3.41 -1.76 -0.76
C ILE A 31 -3.28 -2.77 -1.88
N ARG A 32 -2.77 -2.33 -3.03
CA ARG A 32 -2.44 -3.21 -4.15
C ARG A 32 -1.18 -2.70 -4.86
N GLU A 33 -0.66 -3.54 -5.74
CA GLU A 33 0.39 -3.19 -6.69
C GLU A 33 -0.28 -2.93 -8.06
N SER A 34 0.31 -2.08 -8.91
CA SER A 34 -0.32 -1.65 -10.18
C SER A 34 -0.33 -2.75 -11.25
N ASP A 35 0.70 -3.59 -11.29
CA ASP A 35 0.83 -4.73 -12.21
C ASP A 35 0.08 -5.97 -11.71
N GLU A 36 -0.23 -6.05 -10.41
CA GLU A 36 -1.12 -7.05 -9.80
C GLU A 36 -2.40 -6.43 -9.17
N PRO A 37 -3.31 -5.84 -9.97
CA PRO A 37 -4.44 -5.06 -9.45
C PRO A 37 -5.49 -5.87 -8.69
N ASP A 38 -5.51 -7.19 -8.87
CA ASP A 38 -6.41 -8.13 -8.20
C ASP A 38 -5.87 -8.61 -6.84
N ALA A 39 -4.57 -8.45 -6.59
CA ALA A 39 -3.93 -8.82 -5.33
C ALA A 39 -4.10 -7.72 -4.28
N VAL A 40 -5.25 -7.72 -3.60
CA VAL A 40 -5.61 -6.66 -2.63
C VAL A 40 -5.37 -7.09 -1.19
N VAL A 41 -4.49 -6.36 -0.49
CA VAL A 41 -4.34 -6.43 0.97
C VAL A 41 -5.33 -5.47 1.63
N ARG A 42 -6.18 -6.00 2.52
CA ARG A 42 -7.12 -5.21 3.33
C ARG A 42 -6.54 -5.02 4.73
N THR A 43 -6.49 -3.77 5.17
CA THR A 43 -5.93 -3.41 6.48
C THR A 43 -6.68 -2.25 7.11
N THR A 44 -6.29 -1.87 8.33
CA THR A 44 -6.83 -0.70 9.03
C THR A 44 -5.85 0.47 8.96
N PRO A 45 -6.31 1.72 9.11
CA PRO A 45 -5.41 2.88 9.22
C PRO A 45 -4.37 2.73 10.34
N ALA A 46 -4.76 2.14 11.47
CA ALA A 46 -3.88 1.94 12.62
C ALA A 46 -2.76 0.93 12.30
N ALA A 47 -3.11 -0.21 11.69
CA ALA A 47 -2.16 -1.24 11.30
C ALA A 47 -1.19 -0.73 10.23
N LEU A 48 -1.71 -0.05 9.19
CA LEU A 48 -0.88 0.58 8.17
C LEU A 48 0.09 1.63 8.76
N GLY A 49 -0.40 2.47 9.67
CA GLY A 49 0.45 3.44 10.36
C GLY A 49 1.55 2.77 11.20
N GLY A 50 1.23 1.65 11.86
CA GLY A 50 2.21 0.83 12.57
C GLY A 50 3.26 0.21 11.65
N PHE A 51 2.84 -0.31 10.50
CA PHE A 51 3.71 -0.87 9.48
C PHE A 51 4.68 0.17 8.90
N ILE A 52 4.18 1.35 8.50
CA ILE A 52 5.02 2.44 7.99
C ILE A 52 6.07 2.88 9.01
N ARG A 53 5.69 3.00 10.30
CA ARG A 53 6.66 3.33 11.36
C ARG A 53 7.73 2.25 11.49
N ALA A 54 7.35 0.98 11.42
CA ALA A 54 8.29 -0.13 11.51
C ALA A 54 9.33 -0.12 10.37
N ILE A 55 8.88 0.14 9.13
CA ILE A 55 9.77 0.30 7.98
C ILE A 55 10.72 1.47 8.21
N LYS A 56 10.20 2.63 8.61
CA LYS A 56 11.01 3.84 8.80
C LYS A 56 12.09 3.70 9.87
N THR A 57 11.90 2.80 10.85
CA THR A 57 12.90 2.52 11.88
C THR A 57 13.81 1.35 11.52
N GLY A 58 13.75 0.84 10.29
CA GLY A 58 14.51 -0.33 9.82
C GLY A 58 14.17 -1.64 10.55
N ARG A 59 13.05 -1.70 11.28
CA ARG A 59 12.68 -2.87 12.09
C ARG A 59 12.36 -4.10 11.21
N LEU A 60 12.04 -3.85 9.95
CA LEU A 60 11.70 -4.86 8.96
C LEU A 60 12.81 -5.08 7.93
N ASP A 61 14.00 -4.49 8.13
CA ASP A 61 15.11 -4.64 7.17
C ASP A 61 15.85 -5.97 7.36
N HIS A 62 15.63 -6.66 8.50
CA HIS A 62 16.20 -7.96 8.83
C HIS A 62 15.21 -9.11 8.68
N THR A 63 14.02 -8.86 8.12
CA THR A 63 13.06 -9.92 7.85
C THR A 63 13.37 -10.56 6.49
N LEU A 64 14.23 -11.60 6.55
CA LEU A 64 14.66 -12.55 5.51
C LEU A 64 15.40 -11.96 4.29
#